data_AF-A0A925KF72-F1
#
_entry.id   AF-A0A925KF72-F1
#
_cell.length_a   1.000
_cell.length_b   1.000
_cell.length_c   1.000
_cell.angle_alpha   90.00
_cell.angle_beta   90.00
_cell.angle_gamma   90.00
#
_symmetry.space_group_name_H-M   'P 1'
#
loop_
_entity.id
_entity.type
_entity.pdbx_description
1 polymer ?
#
loop_
_entity_poly.entity_id
_entity_poly.type
_entity_poly.pdbx_seq_one_letter_code
_entity_poly.pdbx_strand_id
1 'polypeptide(L)' 'EGSESREIILRPGTPKEKRLMGQTYLANYGLPQFFFHVTTAYAILRHNGIAIGKRDYMGVY' A
#
# COMPACT_ATOMS: atom_id res chain seq x y z
N GLU A 1 -3.36 -18.28 -13.90
CA GLU A 1 -3.45 -18.57 -12.45
C GLU A 1 -3.12 -17.30 -11.67
N GLY A 2 -3.80 -17.05 -10.54
CA GLY A 2 -3.54 -15.88 -9.69
C GLY A 2 -2.38 -16.10 -8.71
N SER A 3 -1.81 -15.03 -8.16
CA SER A 3 -0.67 -15.09 -7.23
C SER A 3 -1.08 -15.23 -5.75
N GLU A 4 -2.32 -15.63 -5.48
CA GLU A 4 -2.89 -15.68 -4.13
C GLU A 4 -2.11 -16.62 -3.19
N SER A 5 -1.65 -17.76 -3.73
CA SER A 5 -0.88 -18.78 -3.02
C SER A 5 0.65 -18.59 -3.10
N ARG A 6 1.13 -17.50 -3.70
CA ARG A 6 2.58 -17.23 -3.76
C ARG A 6 3.11 -16.93 -2.35
N GLU A 7 4.19 -17.58 -1.92
CA GLU A 7 4.87 -17.20 -0.69
C GLU A 7 5.60 -15.86 -0.89
N ILE A 8 5.41 -14.94 0.04
CA ILE A 8 6.09 -13.64 0.11
C ILE A 8 6.90 -13.63 1.41
N ILE A 9 8.21 -13.45 1.30
CA ILE A 9 9.11 -13.32 2.45
C ILE A 9 9.47 -11.84 2.62
N LEU A 10 9.05 -11.27 3.75
CA LEU A 10 9.39 -9.91 4.15
C LEU A 10 10.64 -9.93 5.00
N ARG A 11 11.57 -9.00 4.73
CA ARG A 11 12.81 -8.79 5.48
C ARG A 11 13.62 -10.10 5.65
N PRO A 12 13.94 -10.79 4.53
CA PRO A 12 14.58 -12.10 4.57
C PRO A 12 15.93 -12.03 5.29
N GLY A 13 16.20 -13.00 6.16
CA GLY A 13 17.46 -13.09 6.91
C GLY A 13 17.58 -12.13 8.10
N THR A 14 16.50 -11.49 8.52
CA THR A 14 16.49 -10.60 9.71
C THR A 14 15.67 -11.20 10.86
N PRO A 15 15.87 -10.78 12.12
CA PRO A 15 15.00 -11.19 13.25
C PRO A 15 13.52 -10.79 13.09
N LYS A 16 13.21 -9.95 12.10
CA LYS A 16 11.85 -9.50 11.77
C LYS A 16 11.32 -10.15 10.48
N GLU A 17 11.93 -11.26 10.04
CA GLU A 17 11.45 -12.01 8.88
C GLU A 17 9.99 -12.42 9.09
N LYS A 18 9.17 -12.23 8.06
CA LYS A 18 7.77 -12.66 8.07
C LYS A 18 7.41 -13.29 6.74
N ARG A 19 6.80 -14.47 6.79
CA ARG A 19 6.32 -15.20 5.62
C ARG A 19 4.81 -15.06 5.53
N LEU A 20 4.31 -14.70 4.36
CA LEU A 20 2.90 -14.46 4.10
C LEU A 20 2.51 -15.10 2.77
N MET A 21 1.31 -15.67 2.72
CA MET A 21 0.69 -16.00 1.43
C MET A 21 0.30 -14.73 0.69
N GLY A 22 0.32 -14.75 -0.64
CA GLY A 22 0.09 -13.59 -1.51
C GLY A 22 -1.18 -12.82 -1.16
N GLN A 23 -2.29 -13.52 -0.92
CA GLN A 23 -3.56 -12.89 -0.52
C GLN A 23 -3.44 -12.16 0.83
N THR A 24 -2.84 -12.80 1.84
CA THR A 24 -2.63 -12.21 3.16
C THR A 24 -1.65 -11.03 3.11
N TYR A 25 -0.60 -11.14 2.29
CA TYR A 25 0.32 -10.03 2.03
C TYR A 25 -0.43 -8.84 1.43
N LEU A 26 -1.21 -9.06 0.37
CA LEU A 26 -1.92 -7.98 -0.31
C LEU A 26 -2.89 -7.28 0.63
N ALA A 27 -3.79 -8.03 1.27
CA ALA A 27 -4.86 -7.48 2.09
C ALA A 27 -4.35 -6.79 3.37
N ASN A 28 -3.38 -7.41 4.06
CA ASN A 28 -3.01 -6.98 5.41
C ASN A 28 -1.68 -6.23 5.49
N TYR A 29 -0.90 -6.19 4.40
CA TYR A 29 0.40 -5.54 4.38
C TYR A 29 0.57 -4.57 3.20
N GLY A 30 0.31 -5.03 1.97
CA GLY A 30 0.48 -4.25 0.76
C GLY A 30 -0.49 -3.09 0.63
N LEU A 31 -1.80 -3.38 0.64
CA LEU A 31 -2.84 -2.35 0.49
C LEU A 31 -2.82 -1.30 1.60
N PRO A 32 -2.71 -1.65 2.91
CA PRO A 32 -2.65 -0.64 3.95
C PRO A 32 -1.45 0.31 3.81
N GLN A 33 -0.26 -0.21 3.49
CA GLN A 33 0.92 0.63 3.30
C GLN A 33 0.82 1.49 2.04
N PHE A 34 0.32 0.93 0.94
CA PHE A 34 0.11 1.68 -0.28
C PHE A 34 -0.80 2.89 -0.04
N PHE A 35 -1.99 2.67 0.55
CA PHE A 35 -2.92 3.76 0.82
C PHE A 35 -2.45 4.72 1.90
N PHE A 36 -1.68 4.26 2.90
CA PHE A 36 -1.02 5.15 3.85
C PHE A 36 -0.13 6.15 3.10
N HIS A 37 0.78 5.67 2.26
CA HIS A 37 1.72 6.56 1.54
C HIS A 37 1.03 7.46 0.52
N VAL A 38 0.06 6.96 -0.24
CA VAL A 38 -0.70 7.80 -1.19
C VAL A 38 -1.47 8.90 -0.45
N THR A 39 -2.14 8.55 0.66
CA THR A 39 -2.89 9.53 1.47
C THR A 39 -1.95 10.55 2.11
N THR A 40 -0.78 10.14 2.60
CA THR A 40 0.22 11.05 3.14
C THR A 40 0.72 12.02 2.07
N ALA A 41 1.03 11.54 0.87
CA ALA A 41 1.45 12.41 -0.24
C ALA A 41 0.35 13.42 -0.61
N TYR A 42 -0.91 12.96 -0.74
CA TYR A 42 -2.08 13.81 -0.94
C TYR A 42 -2.19 14.88 0.16
N ALA A 43 -2.03 14.49 1.43
CA ALA A 43 -2.13 15.42 2.56
C ALA A 43 -1.02 16.48 2.54
N ILE A 44 0.23 16.11 2.24
CA ILE A 44 1.36 17.05 2.15
C ILE A 44 1.13 18.08 1.04
N LEU A 45 0.74 17.63 -0.16
CA LEU A 45 0.51 18.53 -1.29
C LEU A 45 -0.66 19.48 -1.02
N ARG A 46 -1.77 18.96 -0.48
CA ARG A 46 -2.93 19.76 -0.11
C ARG A 46 -2.63 20.74 1.02
N HIS A 47 -1.82 20.34 2.01
CA HIS A 47 -1.37 21.22 3.08
C HIS A 47 -0.51 22.37 2.57
N ASN A 48 0.29 22.15 1.51
CA ASN A 48 1.08 23.18 0.83
C ASN A 48 0.26 24.02 -0.17
N GLY A 49 -1.07 23.93 -0.16
CA GLY A 49 -1.95 24.79 -0.96
C GLY A 49 -2.18 24.33 -2.40
N ILE A 50 -1.70 23.14 -2.80
CA ILE A 50 -2.05 22.59 -4.11
C ILE A 50 -3.54 22.23 -4.12
N ALA A 51 -4.25 22.69 -5.14
CA ALA A 51 -5.69 22.53 -5.32
C ALA A 51 -6.10 21.10 -5.77
N ILE A 52 -5.60 20.07 -5.09
CA ILE A 52 -6.04 18.67 -5.26
C ILE A 52 -7.18 18.33 -4.29
N GLY A 53 -8.08 17.47 -4.72
CA GLY A 53 -9.27 17.04 -3.99
C GLY A 53 -9.53 15.54 -4.05
N LYS A 54 -10.67 15.14 -3.47
CA LYS A 54 -11.08 13.74 -3.42
C LYS A 54 -11.11 13.06 -4.79
N ARG A 55 -11.49 13.79 -5.86
CA ARG A 55 -11.50 13.25 -7.23
C ARG A 55 -10.10 12.90 -7.72
N ASP A 56 -9.09 13.69 -7.38
CA ASP A 56 -7.70 13.41 -7.75
C ASP A 56 -7.15 12.18 -7.00
N TYR A 57 -7.63 11.95 -5.77
CA TYR A 57 -7.29 10.74 -5.00
C TYR A 57 -8.03 9.49 -5.50
N MET A 58 -9.33 9.60 -5.80
CA MET A 58 -10.18 8.46 -6.19
C MET A 58 -10.06 8.07 -7.67
N GLY A 59 -9.60 8.98 -8.53
CA GLY A 59 -9.56 8.79 -9.98
C GLY A 59 -10.94 8.85 -10.64
N VAL A 60 -11.00 8.35 -11.88
CA VAL A 60 -12.23 8.18 -12.66
C VAL A 60 -12.65 6.71 -12.57
N TYR A 61 -13.93 6.47 -12.32
CA TYR A 61 -14.56 5.15 -12.29
C TYR A 61 -15.65 5.06 -13.34
#